data_AF-A0A522KHA8-F1
#
_entry.id   AF-A0A522KHA8-F1
#
_cell.length_a   1.000
_cell.length_b   1.000
_cell.length_c   1.000
_cell.angle_alpha   90.00
_cell.angle_beta   90.00
_cell.angle_gamma   90.00
#
_symmetry.space_group_name_H-M   'P 1'
#
loop_
_entity.id
_entity.type
_entity.pdbx_description
1 polymer ?
#
loop_
_entity_poly.entity_id
_entity_poly.type
_entity_poly.pdbx_seq_one_letter_code
_entity_poly.pdbx_strand_id
1 'polypeptide(L)'
;MECSHDYLIVGGGMAADAAAKSIREIDAAADVGIVGDEAAPPYQRPPLSKALWKGDKSPGDIDLGTAASGVVVHGGRRIVALDRAAHLARDDHGNSYHYRRLLLATGATPRRLPFDAGERVIHFRTLDDYRALRRFAVKGAHVAVVGGGFIGSELAASLAGVGCKVTMLFPGPSIGAGRYPDALCHFLDDYYREHGVTVSAGVNVVDGKAVDDGVELALSDGETLRVDAVAVGIGVTPNTELAEQAGLKVDNGVVVDDRLRSSDADIWAAGDIANFHNPALDRRLRVEHEDAAVGMGKHAGRVMAGIDEPYDTLPFFYS
;
A
#
# COMPACT_ATOMS: atom_id res chain seq x y z
N MET A 1 5.57 28.05 2.44
CA MET A 1 5.03 28.25 1.07
C MET A 1 3.51 28.19 1.15
N GLU A 2 2.83 28.92 0.29
CA GLU A 2 1.36 28.88 0.17
C GLU A 2 1.01 28.64 -1.30
N CYS A 3 0.17 27.63 -1.55
CA CYS A 3 -0.27 27.21 -2.87
C CYS A 3 -1.80 27.12 -2.88
N SER A 4 -2.40 27.27 -4.06
CA SER A 4 -3.83 27.10 -4.27
C SER A 4 -4.03 26.23 -5.49
N HIS A 5 -4.90 25.23 -5.40
CA HIS A 5 -5.23 24.31 -6.49
C HIS A 5 -6.75 24.19 -6.67
N ASP A 6 -7.21 23.95 -7.90
CA ASP A 6 -8.59 23.50 -8.11
C ASP A 6 -8.81 22.14 -7.45
N TYR A 7 -7.82 21.27 -7.56
CA TYR A 7 -7.85 19.90 -7.04
C TYR A 7 -6.58 19.62 -6.26
N LEU A 8 -6.73 19.32 -4.98
CA LEU A 8 -5.63 18.84 -4.14
C LEU A 8 -5.78 17.35 -3.89
N ILE A 9 -4.77 16.56 -4.24
CA ILE A 9 -4.72 15.13 -3.99
C ILE A 9 -3.69 14.86 -2.90
N VAL A 10 -4.14 14.27 -1.80
CA VAL A 10 -3.30 13.91 -0.65
C VAL A 10 -2.94 12.43 -0.72
N GLY A 11 -1.68 12.14 -1.00
CA GLY A 11 -1.13 10.82 -1.26
C GLY A 11 -0.52 10.74 -2.67
N GLY A 12 0.66 10.12 -2.79
CA GLY A 12 1.41 10.00 -4.05
C GLY A 12 1.34 8.62 -4.70
N GLY A 13 0.23 7.89 -4.52
CA GLY A 13 0.07 6.50 -4.99
C GLY A 13 -0.62 6.35 -6.35
N MET A 14 -0.92 5.11 -6.73
CA MET A 14 -1.59 4.77 -7.99
C MET A 14 -3.00 5.37 -8.12
N ALA A 15 -3.73 5.48 -7.01
CA ALA A 15 -5.03 6.17 -7.00
C ALA A 15 -4.89 7.67 -7.32
N ALA A 16 -3.83 8.31 -6.84
CA ALA A 16 -3.54 9.71 -7.10
C ALA A 16 -3.17 9.95 -8.56
N ASP A 17 -2.33 9.10 -9.15
CA ASP A 17 -2.02 9.14 -10.58
C ASP A 17 -3.28 9.03 -11.44
N ALA A 18 -4.11 8.01 -11.17
CA ALA A 18 -5.33 7.77 -11.94
C ALA A 18 -6.32 8.94 -11.81
N ALA A 19 -6.48 9.51 -10.61
CA ALA A 19 -7.33 10.66 -10.37
C ALA A 19 -6.83 11.91 -11.11
N ALA A 20 -5.54 12.22 -10.97
CA ALA A 20 -4.91 13.38 -11.60
C ALA A 20 -5.07 13.36 -13.13
N LYS A 21 -4.79 12.22 -13.76
CA LYS A 21 -4.96 12.03 -15.22
C LYS A 21 -6.43 12.18 -15.63
N SER A 22 -7.35 11.58 -14.87
CA SER A 22 -8.78 11.64 -15.18
C SER A 22 -9.37 13.04 -15.04
N ILE A 23 -8.90 13.82 -14.06
CA ILE A 23 -9.25 15.24 -13.92
C ILE A 23 -8.79 15.99 -15.16
N ARG A 24 -7.53 15.84 -15.58
CA ARG A 24 -6.97 16.49 -16.77
C ARG A 24 -7.62 16.06 -18.09
N GLU A 25 -8.14 14.84 -18.17
CA GLU A 25 -8.90 14.37 -19.34
C GLU A 25 -10.25 15.09 -19.49
N ILE A 26 -10.91 15.44 -18.38
CA ILE A 26 -12.22 16.13 -18.38
C ILE A 26 -12.07 17.65 -18.38
N ASP A 27 -11.09 18.15 -17.61
CA ASP A 27 -10.75 19.56 -17.49
C ASP A 27 -9.25 19.73 -17.73
N ALA A 28 -8.90 19.94 -19.00
CA ALA A 28 -7.51 20.11 -19.42
C ALA A 28 -6.84 21.33 -18.77
N ALA A 29 -7.60 22.32 -18.30
CA ALA A 29 -7.09 23.55 -17.69
C ALA A 29 -6.94 23.46 -16.16
N ALA A 30 -7.65 22.54 -15.50
CA ALA A 30 -7.66 22.32 -14.05
C ALA A 30 -6.29 22.45 -13.38
N ASP A 31 -6.15 23.26 -12.32
CA ASP A 31 -4.92 23.20 -11.53
C ASP A 31 -4.95 22.04 -10.53
N VAL A 32 -4.03 21.08 -10.67
CA VAL A 32 -3.97 19.85 -9.88
C VAL A 32 -2.64 19.75 -9.13
N GLY A 33 -2.72 19.73 -7.81
CA GLY A 33 -1.59 19.48 -6.92
C GLY A 33 -1.67 18.10 -6.28
N ILE A 34 -0.55 17.38 -6.21
CA ILE A 34 -0.37 16.13 -5.47
C ILE A 34 0.62 16.39 -4.35
N VAL A 35 0.27 16.02 -3.11
CA VAL A 35 1.19 16.07 -1.96
C VAL A 35 1.35 14.66 -1.41
N GLY A 36 2.58 14.13 -1.42
CA GLY A 36 2.88 12.75 -1.03
C GLY A 36 4.11 12.66 -0.15
N ASP A 37 4.08 11.74 0.83
CA ASP A 37 5.16 11.58 1.80
C ASP A 37 6.40 10.89 1.22
N GLU A 38 6.24 10.02 0.22
CA GLU A 38 7.35 9.52 -0.57
C GLU A 38 7.94 10.62 -1.45
N ALA A 39 9.28 10.67 -1.56
CA ALA A 39 9.96 11.62 -2.45
C ALA A 39 9.81 11.29 -3.94
N ALA A 40 9.53 10.03 -4.26
CA ALA A 40 9.31 9.57 -5.62
C ALA A 40 7.96 10.07 -6.17
N PRO A 41 7.86 10.36 -7.48
CA PRO A 41 6.56 10.56 -8.11
C PRO A 41 5.73 9.26 -8.07
N PRO A 42 4.41 9.30 -8.32
CA PRO A 42 3.58 8.10 -8.32
C PRO A 42 4.13 7.00 -9.26
N TYR A 43 4.14 5.76 -8.75
CA TYR A 43 4.70 4.61 -9.44
C TYR A 43 3.86 3.35 -9.22
N GLN A 44 4.09 2.32 -10.05
CA GLN A 44 3.48 1.00 -9.91
C GLN A 44 4.05 0.27 -8.69
N ARG A 45 3.21 -0.03 -7.70
CA ARG A 45 3.62 -0.81 -6.50
C ARG A 45 3.77 -2.34 -6.71
N PRO A 46 2.97 -3.04 -7.53
CA PRO A 46 3.08 -4.50 -7.66
C PRO A 46 4.45 -5.03 -8.14
N PRO A 47 5.20 -4.33 -9.02
CA PRO A 47 6.55 -4.73 -9.38
C PRO A 47 7.51 -4.85 -8.18
N LEU A 48 7.26 -4.15 -7.06
CA LEU A 48 8.12 -4.15 -5.88
C LEU A 48 8.30 -5.55 -5.26
N SER A 49 7.29 -6.42 -5.31
CA SER A 49 7.36 -7.80 -4.82
C SER A 49 7.54 -8.83 -5.95
N LYS A 50 7.58 -8.38 -7.22
CA LYS A 50 7.56 -9.24 -8.41
C LYS A 50 8.67 -8.89 -9.42
N ALA A 51 8.34 -8.13 -10.46
CA ALA A 51 9.16 -7.93 -11.65
C ALA A 51 10.55 -7.32 -11.37
N LEU A 52 10.68 -6.51 -10.32
CA LEU A 52 11.98 -5.94 -9.94
C LEU A 52 12.96 -7.02 -9.43
N TRP A 53 12.47 -8.10 -8.82
CA TRP A 53 13.30 -9.20 -8.33
C TRP A 53 13.75 -10.15 -9.44
N LYS A 54 12.93 -10.29 -10.49
CA LYS A 54 13.22 -11.10 -11.68
C LYS A 54 14.20 -10.43 -12.65
N GLY A 55 14.40 -9.13 -12.51
CA GLY A 55 15.17 -8.32 -13.46
C GLY A 55 14.40 -7.95 -14.72
N ASP A 56 13.10 -8.22 -14.78
CA ASP A 56 12.20 -7.86 -15.90
C ASP A 56 11.95 -6.34 -15.96
N LYS A 57 12.08 -5.66 -14.82
CA LYS A 57 11.94 -4.21 -14.66
C LYS A 57 13.06 -3.64 -13.79
N SER A 58 13.45 -2.41 -14.07
CA SER A 58 14.24 -1.55 -13.19
C SER A 58 13.32 -0.59 -12.40
N PRO A 59 13.83 0.05 -11.34
CA PRO A 59 13.09 1.12 -10.64
C PRO A 59 12.66 2.30 -11.51
N GLY A 60 13.28 2.51 -12.69
CA GLY A 60 12.82 3.52 -13.64
C GLY A 60 11.57 3.10 -14.42
N ASP A 61 11.38 1.80 -14.64
CA ASP A 61 10.31 1.23 -15.49
C ASP A 61 8.94 1.13 -14.79
N ILE A 62 8.85 1.63 -13.57
CA ILE A 62 7.64 1.62 -12.74
C ILE A 62 7.03 3.01 -12.58
N ASP A 63 7.66 4.06 -13.11
CA ASP A 63 7.09 5.41 -13.13
C ASP A 63 5.77 5.41 -13.92
N LEU A 64 4.73 6.04 -13.36
CA LEU A 64 3.44 6.18 -14.01
C LEU A 64 3.38 7.39 -14.96
N GLY A 65 4.44 8.21 -15.00
CA GLY A 65 4.52 9.40 -15.85
C GLY A 65 3.57 10.51 -15.41
N THR A 66 3.19 10.56 -14.13
CA THR A 66 2.19 11.51 -13.62
C THR A 66 2.59 12.95 -13.88
N ALA A 67 3.86 13.32 -13.68
CA ALA A 67 4.34 14.68 -13.91
C ALA A 67 4.17 15.14 -15.37
N ALA A 68 4.22 14.22 -16.34
CA ALA A 68 4.02 14.52 -17.76
C ALA A 68 2.57 14.93 -18.09
N SER A 69 1.61 14.71 -17.17
CA SER A 69 0.22 15.19 -17.31
C SER A 69 0.01 16.65 -16.90
N GLY A 70 1.08 17.38 -16.56
CA GLY A 70 1.02 18.80 -16.21
C GLY A 70 0.48 19.06 -14.81
N VAL A 71 0.58 18.09 -13.90
CA VAL A 71 0.24 18.25 -12.48
C VAL A 71 1.46 18.59 -11.64
N VAL A 72 1.26 19.33 -10.54
CA VAL A 72 2.34 19.70 -9.63
C VAL A 72 2.48 18.62 -8.57
N VAL A 73 3.65 17.99 -8.47
CA VAL A 73 3.94 16.96 -7.47
C VAL A 73 4.85 17.50 -6.38
N HIS A 74 4.36 17.52 -5.16
CA HIS A 74 5.09 17.85 -3.94
C HIS A 74 5.42 16.57 -3.18
N GLY A 75 6.47 15.86 -3.61
CA GLY A 75 6.98 14.67 -2.93
C GLY A 75 7.78 14.99 -1.67
N GLY A 76 7.91 14.00 -0.79
CA GLY A 76 8.65 14.13 0.47
C GLY A 76 7.96 15.02 1.49
N ARG A 77 6.63 15.14 1.43
CA ARG A 77 5.82 16.02 2.29
C ARG A 77 4.55 15.32 2.72
N ARG A 78 4.26 15.33 4.02
CA ARG A 78 3.06 14.70 4.56
C ARG A 78 2.05 15.77 4.96
N ILE A 79 0.83 15.69 4.46
CA ILE A 79 -0.27 16.49 5.02
C ILE A 79 -0.59 15.97 6.43
N VAL A 80 -0.50 16.87 7.41
CA VAL A 80 -0.69 16.56 8.85
C VAL A 80 -1.88 17.27 9.46
N ALA A 81 -2.48 18.24 8.76
CA ALA A 81 -3.69 18.92 9.21
C ALA A 81 -4.59 19.29 8.04
N LEU A 82 -5.90 19.22 8.26
CA LEU A 82 -6.93 19.53 7.29
C LEU A 82 -8.03 20.39 7.95
N ASP A 83 -8.12 21.65 7.53
CA ASP A 83 -9.21 22.56 7.88
C ASP A 83 -10.24 22.55 6.75
N ARG A 84 -11.38 21.92 7.02
CA ARG A 84 -12.48 21.78 6.07
C ARG A 84 -13.21 23.08 5.82
N ALA A 85 -13.37 23.92 6.85
CA ALA A 85 -14.11 25.17 6.73
C ALA A 85 -13.32 26.21 5.92
N ALA A 86 -12.00 26.22 6.10
CA ALA A 86 -11.10 27.10 5.37
C ALA A 86 -10.64 26.52 4.01
N HIS A 87 -11.03 25.28 3.67
CA HIS A 87 -10.54 24.56 2.49
C HIS A 87 -9.00 24.55 2.39
N LEU A 88 -8.35 24.22 3.52
CA LEU A 88 -6.90 24.34 3.67
C LEU A 88 -6.27 23.08 4.25
N ALA A 89 -5.25 22.55 3.58
CA ALA A 89 -4.40 21.50 4.09
C ALA A 89 -3.01 22.04 4.47
N ARG A 90 -2.36 21.46 5.47
CA ARG A 90 -1.00 21.82 5.90
C ARG A 90 -0.09 20.60 5.94
N ASP A 91 1.12 20.76 5.42
CA ASP A 91 2.15 19.72 5.51
C ASP A 91 2.99 19.80 6.79
N ASP A 92 3.79 18.77 7.01
CA ASP A 92 4.76 18.62 8.10
C ASP A 92 5.92 19.63 8.06
N HIS A 93 6.04 20.41 6.98
CA HIS A 93 7.01 21.49 6.82
C HIS A 93 6.37 22.88 7.02
N GLY A 94 5.09 22.95 7.38
CA GLY A 94 4.36 24.20 7.60
C GLY A 94 3.88 24.90 6.32
N ASN A 95 3.96 24.25 5.15
CA ASN A 95 3.37 24.77 3.93
C ASN A 95 1.86 24.61 3.94
N SER A 96 1.18 25.52 3.24
CA SER A 96 -0.27 25.61 3.18
C SER A 96 -0.77 25.40 1.75
N TYR A 97 -1.82 24.60 1.60
CA TYR A 97 -2.40 24.22 0.33
C TYR A 97 -3.91 24.48 0.37
N HIS A 98 -4.37 25.53 -0.30
CA HIS A 98 -5.79 25.80 -0.51
C HIS A 98 -6.33 24.92 -1.63
N TYR A 99 -7.58 24.49 -1.51
CA TYR A 99 -8.22 23.64 -2.50
C TYR A 99 -9.66 24.04 -2.79
N ARG A 100 -10.12 23.81 -4.02
CA ARG A 100 -11.57 23.82 -4.30
C ARG A 100 -12.19 22.45 -4.02
N ARG A 101 -11.52 21.37 -4.41
CA ARG A 101 -11.90 19.98 -4.10
C ARG A 101 -10.68 19.19 -3.64
N LEU A 102 -10.86 18.26 -2.71
CA LEU A 102 -9.77 17.45 -2.16
C LEU A 102 -10.02 15.95 -2.32
N LEU A 103 -8.97 15.20 -2.66
CA LEU A 103 -8.99 13.73 -2.66
C LEU A 103 -8.03 13.19 -1.60
N LEU A 104 -8.55 12.39 -0.67
CA LEU A 104 -7.75 11.57 0.25
C LEU A 104 -7.39 10.24 -0.43
N ALA A 105 -6.15 10.13 -0.88
CA ALA A 105 -5.55 8.94 -1.48
C ALA A 105 -4.33 8.46 -0.65
N THR A 106 -4.40 8.61 0.67
CA THR A 106 -3.31 8.34 1.62
C THR A 106 -3.02 6.84 1.81
N GLY A 107 -3.88 5.96 1.29
CA GLY A 107 -3.67 4.53 1.28
C GLY A 107 -3.60 3.90 2.68
N ALA A 108 -2.60 3.05 2.89
CA ALA A 108 -2.45 2.26 4.11
C ALA A 108 -0.97 2.03 4.46
N THR A 109 -0.70 1.83 5.75
CA THR A 109 0.63 1.59 6.33
C THR A 109 0.77 0.12 6.74
N PRO A 110 1.92 -0.54 6.48
CA PRO A 110 2.20 -1.89 6.98
C PRO A 110 2.05 -2.02 8.49
N ARG A 111 1.41 -3.11 8.93
CA ARG A 111 1.43 -3.48 10.34
C ARG A 111 2.85 -3.86 10.73
N ARG A 112 3.26 -3.42 11.91
CA ARG A 112 4.61 -3.63 12.43
C ARG A 112 4.66 -4.82 13.38
N LEU A 113 5.84 -5.43 13.45
CA LEU A 113 6.15 -6.39 14.51
C LEU A 113 6.26 -5.62 15.84
N PRO A 114 5.94 -6.25 16.98
CA PRO A 114 5.86 -5.57 18.27
C PRO A 114 7.24 -5.30 18.92
N PHE A 115 8.31 -5.28 18.13
CA PHE A 115 9.69 -5.10 18.56
C PHE A 115 10.50 -4.39 17.47
N ASP A 116 11.62 -3.79 17.88
CA ASP A 116 12.62 -3.22 16.98
C ASP A 116 13.88 -4.10 16.99
N ALA A 117 14.27 -4.56 15.80
CA ALA A 117 15.47 -5.37 15.59
C ALA A 117 16.37 -4.77 14.49
N GLY A 118 16.31 -3.46 14.31
CA GLY A 118 17.19 -2.70 13.43
C GLY A 118 16.83 -2.79 11.94
N GLU A 119 17.72 -2.25 11.09
CA GLU A 119 17.45 -2.02 9.66
C GLU A 119 17.29 -3.29 8.80
N ARG A 120 17.59 -4.46 9.37
CA ARG A 120 17.44 -5.77 8.72
C ARG A 120 16.02 -6.33 8.84
N VAL A 121 15.13 -5.66 9.58
CA VAL A 121 13.68 -5.96 9.60
C VAL A 121 12.94 -4.92 8.78
N ILE A 122 12.41 -5.33 7.62
CA ILE A 122 11.78 -4.46 6.64
C ILE A 122 10.28 -4.74 6.56
N HIS A 123 9.46 -3.77 6.95
CA HIS A 123 8.01 -3.78 6.74
C HIS A 123 7.70 -3.31 5.32
N PHE A 124 7.34 -4.25 4.44
CA PHE A 124 7.47 -4.03 3.00
C PHE A 124 6.29 -3.30 2.36
N ARG A 125 6.49 -2.12 1.76
CA ARG A 125 5.44 -1.38 1.02
C ARG A 125 5.93 -0.43 -0.07
N THR A 126 7.06 0.23 0.15
CA THR A 126 7.56 1.34 -0.65
C THR A 126 8.76 0.95 -1.50
N LEU A 127 9.14 1.81 -2.44
CA LEU A 127 10.36 1.63 -3.22
C LEU A 127 11.62 1.64 -2.33
N ASP A 128 11.61 2.40 -1.24
CA ASP A 128 12.71 2.42 -0.29
C ASP A 128 12.78 1.12 0.53
N ASP A 129 11.65 0.50 0.86
CA ASP A 129 11.63 -0.84 1.47
C ASP A 129 12.20 -1.90 0.52
N TYR A 130 11.84 -1.83 -0.78
CA TYR A 130 12.44 -2.68 -1.81
C TYR A 130 13.97 -2.51 -1.85
N ARG A 131 14.46 -1.27 -1.91
CA ARG A 131 15.89 -0.97 -1.89
C ARG A 131 16.55 -1.47 -0.62
N ALA A 132 15.91 -1.28 0.53
CA ALA A 132 16.42 -1.71 1.83
C ALA A 132 16.58 -3.23 1.89
N LEU A 133 15.55 -3.99 1.51
CA LEU A 133 15.58 -5.45 1.48
C LEU A 133 16.60 -5.97 0.45
N ARG A 134 16.70 -5.33 -0.72
CA ARG A 134 17.63 -5.73 -1.79
C ARG A 134 19.10 -5.70 -1.35
N ARG A 135 19.47 -4.88 -0.36
CA ARG A 135 20.84 -4.84 0.21
C ARG A 135 21.24 -6.17 0.86
N PHE A 136 20.28 -6.89 1.44
CA PHE A 136 20.52 -8.12 2.19
C PHE A 136 20.12 -9.39 1.41
N ALA A 137 19.18 -9.27 0.49
CA ALA A 137 18.66 -10.37 -0.32
C ALA A 137 19.58 -10.71 -1.51
N VAL A 138 20.74 -11.31 -1.20
CA VAL A 138 21.72 -11.81 -2.16
C VAL A 138 21.73 -13.34 -2.19
N LYS A 139 22.26 -13.92 -3.27
CA LYS A 139 22.36 -15.37 -3.42
C LYS A 139 23.07 -16.01 -2.20
N GLY A 140 22.41 -17.00 -1.60
CA GLY A 140 22.90 -17.71 -0.41
C GLY A 140 22.49 -17.12 0.94
N ALA A 141 22.02 -15.87 0.98
CA ALA A 141 21.51 -15.25 2.20
C ALA A 141 20.24 -15.96 2.68
N HIS A 142 20.05 -16.04 4.00
CA HIS A 142 18.86 -16.56 4.64
C HIS A 142 17.93 -15.40 5.01
N VAL A 143 16.75 -15.36 4.39
CA VAL A 143 15.73 -14.33 4.65
C VAL A 143 14.48 -14.98 5.26
N ALA A 144 14.06 -14.46 6.41
CA ALA A 144 12.75 -14.79 6.96
C ALA A 144 11.68 -13.93 6.29
N VAL A 145 10.58 -14.54 5.85
CA VAL A 145 9.39 -13.83 5.38
C VAL A 145 8.28 -14.04 6.40
N VAL A 146 7.85 -12.97 7.06
CA VAL A 146 6.82 -13.02 8.11
C VAL A 146 5.49 -12.60 7.51
N GLY A 147 4.58 -13.57 7.37
CA GLY A 147 3.25 -13.44 6.77
C GLY A 147 3.04 -14.38 5.59
N GLY A 148 1.93 -15.12 5.60
CA GLY A 148 1.51 -16.06 4.55
C GLY A 148 0.37 -15.52 3.67
N GLY A 149 0.22 -14.20 3.58
CA GLY A 149 -0.68 -13.54 2.64
C GLY A 149 0.01 -13.23 1.31
N PHE A 150 -0.71 -12.61 0.38
CA PHE A 150 -0.22 -12.33 -0.99
C PHE A 150 1.19 -11.71 -1.04
N ILE A 151 1.43 -10.62 -0.31
CA ILE A 151 2.75 -9.96 -0.30
C ILE A 151 3.84 -10.87 0.26
N GLY A 152 3.57 -11.60 1.35
CA GLY A 152 4.54 -12.53 1.91
C GLY A 152 4.85 -13.68 0.95
N SER A 153 3.83 -14.27 0.35
CA SER A 153 3.97 -15.33 -0.66
C SER A 153 4.77 -14.85 -1.89
N GLU A 154 4.46 -13.66 -2.43
CA GLU A 154 5.21 -13.07 -3.55
C GLU A 154 6.67 -12.80 -3.20
N LEU A 155 6.94 -12.25 -2.01
CA LEU A 155 8.30 -12.02 -1.54
C LEU A 155 9.06 -13.34 -1.36
N ALA A 156 8.43 -14.37 -0.78
CA ALA A 156 9.04 -15.67 -0.61
C ALA A 156 9.45 -16.28 -1.97
N ALA A 157 8.56 -16.23 -2.96
CA ALA A 157 8.85 -16.70 -4.32
C ALA A 157 9.97 -15.89 -4.98
N SER A 158 9.90 -14.56 -4.90
CA SER A 158 10.91 -13.66 -5.50
C SER A 158 12.29 -13.82 -4.87
N LEU A 159 12.38 -13.93 -3.55
CA LEU A 159 13.63 -14.11 -2.81
C LEU A 159 14.26 -15.49 -3.09
N ALA A 160 13.44 -16.54 -3.13
CA ALA A 160 13.88 -17.88 -3.54
C ALA A 160 14.40 -17.87 -4.99
N GLY A 161 13.71 -17.18 -5.91
CA GLY A 161 14.14 -17.02 -7.30
C GLY A 161 15.48 -16.28 -7.46
N VAL A 162 15.82 -15.36 -6.55
CA VAL A 162 17.13 -14.70 -6.49
C VAL A 162 18.22 -15.61 -5.89
N GLY A 163 17.84 -16.75 -5.33
CA GLY A 163 18.74 -17.74 -4.73
C GLY A 163 18.99 -17.53 -3.24
N CYS A 164 18.09 -16.82 -2.54
CA CYS A 164 18.10 -16.77 -1.07
C CYS A 164 17.57 -18.11 -0.51
N LYS A 165 18.05 -18.50 0.68
CA LYS A 165 17.35 -19.46 1.53
C LYS A 165 16.17 -18.74 2.17
N VAL A 166 14.96 -19.26 2.04
CA VAL A 166 13.75 -18.57 2.53
C VAL A 166 13.04 -19.42 3.57
N THR A 167 12.73 -18.81 4.71
CA THR A 167 11.79 -19.38 5.70
C THR A 167 10.58 -18.47 5.81
N MET A 168 9.41 -18.99 5.46
CA MET A 168 8.14 -18.26 5.54
C MET A 168 7.39 -18.68 6.81
N LEU A 169 7.06 -17.69 7.65
CA LEU A 169 6.47 -17.86 8.98
C LEU A 169 5.10 -17.21 9.04
N PHE A 170 4.07 -17.93 9.50
CA PHE A 170 2.73 -17.36 9.69
C PHE A 170 1.87 -18.16 10.67
N PRO A 171 0.90 -17.50 11.35
CA PRO A 171 0.08 -18.15 12.39
C PRO A 171 -0.98 -19.12 11.85
N GLY A 172 -1.42 -18.93 10.60
CA GLY A 172 -2.44 -19.79 10.00
C GLY A 172 -1.92 -21.21 9.78
N PRO A 173 -2.82 -22.21 9.67
CA PRO A 173 -2.43 -23.60 9.45
C PRO A 173 -1.81 -23.85 8.06
N SER A 174 -2.13 -23.01 7.08
CA SER A 174 -1.63 -23.06 5.70
C SER A 174 -1.70 -21.68 5.04
N ILE A 175 -0.96 -21.50 3.95
CA ILE A 175 -1.06 -20.31 3.09
C ILE A 175 -2.50 -20.16 2.59
N GLY A 176 -3.07 -18.97 2.74
CA GLY A 176 -4.44 -18.68 2.28
C GLY A 176 -5.58 -19.25 3.14
N ALA A 177 -5.27 -19.83 4.31
CA ALA A 177 -6.28 -20.32 5.25
C ALA A 177 -7.31 -19.22 5.61
N GLY A 178 -8.60 -19.60 5.64
CA GLY A 178 -9.71 -18.67 5.86
C GLY A 178 -10.12 -17.86 4.63
N ARG A 179 -9.41 -17.99 3.50
CA ARG A 179 -9.77 -17.38 2.21
C ARG A 179 -10.02 -18.41 1.11
N TYR A 180 -9.26 -19.49 1.10
CA TYR A 180 -9.37 -20.55 0.10
C TYR A 180 -9.89 -21.86 0.69
N PRO A 181 -10.44 -22.77 -0.14
CA PRO A 181 -10.70 -24.15 0.27
C PRO A 181 -9.41 -24.87 0.71
N ASP A 182 -9.51 -25.79 1.67
CA ASP A 182 -8.35 -26.47 2.28
C ASP A 182 -7.45 -27.17 1.25
N ALA A 183 -8.03 -27.80 0.23
CA ALA A 183 -7.27 -28.47 -0.82
C ALA A 183 -6.34 -27.49 -1.58
N LEU A 184 -6.78 -26.26 -1.81
CA LEU A 184 -5.96 -25.23 -2.44
C LEU A 184 -4.88 -24.72 -1.47
N CYS A 185 -5.20 -24.60 -0.17
CA CYS A 185 -4.23 -24.18 0.83
C CYS A 185 -3.07 -25.19 0.94
N HIS A 186 -3.37 -26.50 1.01
CA HIS A 186 -2.36 -27.55 1.05
C HIS A 186 -1.53 -27.58 -0.25
N PHE A 187 -2.17 -27.43 -1.41
CA PHE A 187 -1.46 -27.29 -2.67
C PHE A 187 -0.47 -26.12 -2.65
N LEU A 188 -0.86 -24.96 -2.13
CA LEU A 188 0.05 -23.81 -2.01
C LEU A 188 1.22 -24.11 -1.09
N ASP A 189 0.98 -24.68 0.09
CA ASP A 189 2.07 -25.04 1.01
C ASP A 189 3.10 -25.96 0.33
N ASP A 190 2.62 -27.01 -0.35
CA ASP A 190 3.49 -27.97 -1.05
C ASP A 190 4.20 -27.32 -2.23
N TYR A 191 3.50 -26.49 -3.01
CA TYR A 191 4.09 -25.75 -4.12
C TYR A 191 5.25 -24.87 -3.67
N TYR A 192 5.10 -24.13 -2.57
CA TYR A 192 6.20 -23.31 -2.02
C TYR A 192 7.37 -24.16 -1.51
N ARG A 193 7.10 -25.30 -0.87
CA ARG A 193 8.13 -26.26 -0.42
C ARG A 193 8.91 -26.84 -1.59
N GLU A 194 8.23 -27.26 -2.65
CA GLU A 194 8.83 -27.77 -3.89
C GLU A 194 9.76 -26.75 -4.55
N HIS A 195 9.48 -25.45 -4.37
CA HIS A 195 10.31 -24.35 -4.87
C HIS A 195 11.33 -23.85 -3.85
N GLY A 196 11.65 -24.64 -2.82
CA GLY A 196 12.76 -24.40 -1.90
C GLY A 196 12.46 -23.44 -0.76
N VAL A 197 11.20 -23.07 -0.54
CA VAL A 197 10.79 -22.26 0.62
C VAL A 197 10.49 -23.18 1.81
N THR A 198 11.10 -22.89 2.96
CA THR A 198 10.73 -23.55 4.22
C THR A 198 9.44 -22.92 4.74
N VAL A 199 8.31 -23.62 4.62
CA VAL A 199 6.99 -23.17 5.09
C VAL A 199 6.78 -23.58 6.54
N SER A 200 6.80 -22.60 7.44
CA SER A 200 6.59 -22.75 8.89
C SER A 200 5.23 -22.16 9.29
N ALA A 201 4.19 -22.97 9.10
CA ALA A 201 2.80 -22.63 9.43
C ALA A 201 2.51 -22.84 10.92
N GLY A 202 1.48 -22.18 11.45
CA GLY A 202 1.08 -22.28 12.86
C GLY A 202 2.02 -21.56 13.84
N VAL A 203 2.97 -20.77 13.35
CA VAL A 203 4.02 -20.14 14.17
C VAL A 203 3.93 -18.62 14.09
N ASN A 204 4.04 -17.97 15.25
CA ASN A 204 4.17 -16.52 15.36
C ASN A 204 5.61 -16.14 15.67
N VAL A 205 6.04 -15.01 15.10
CA VAL A 205 7.24 -14.31 15.57
C VAL A 205 6.82 -13.42 16.74
N VAL A 206 7.31 -13.72 17.94
CA VAL A 206 6.87 -13.07 19.19
C VAL A 206 7.85 -12.00 19.67
N ASP A 207 9.13 -12.15 19.36
CA ASP A 207 10.18 -11.19 19.68
C ASP A 207 11.32 -11.29 18.65
N GLY A 208 12.21 -10.31 18.63
CA GLY A 208 13.39 -10.33 17.79
C GLY A 208 14.42 -9.30 18.21
N LYS A 209 15.69 -9.60 17.93
CA LYS A 209 16.81 -8.71 18.23
C LYS A 209 17.86 -8.74 17.13
N ALA A 210 18.52 -7.61 16.94
CA ALA A 210 19.72 -7.54 16.12
C ALA A 210 20.84 -8.37 16.76
N VAL A 211 21.58 -9.10 15.93
CA VAL A 211 22.79 -9.83 16.30
C VAL A 211 23.90 -9.49 15.30
N ASP A 212 25.13 -9.93 15.58
CA ASP A 212 26.23 -9.78 14.63
C ASP A 212 25.84 -10.38 13.27
N ASP A 213 25.88 -9.54 12.23
CA ASP A 213 25.53 -9.87 10.85
C ASP A 213 24.12 -10.46 10.61
N GLY A 214 23.15 -10.22 11.49
CA GLY A 214 21.79 -10.73 11.26
C GLY A 214 20.73 -10.31 12.28
N VAL A 215 19.64 -11.08 12.28
CA VAL A 215 18.50 -10.95 13.20
C VAL A 215 18.20 -12.32 13.79
N GLU A 216 18.01 -12.36 15.11
CA GLU A 216 17.53 -13.54 15.82
C GLU A 216 16.06 -13.33 16.18
N LEU A 217 15.18 -14.23 15.72
CA LEU A 217 13.74 -14.23 15.96
C LEU A 217 13.36 -15.29 16.99
N ALA A 218 12.56 -14.91 17.98
CA ALA A 218 11.93 -15.85 18.89
C ALA A 218 10.55 -16.25 18.34
N LEU A 219 10.30 -17.56 18.29
CA LEU A 219 9.08 -18.14 17.75
C LEU A 219 8.14 -18.60 18.87
N SER A 220 6.84 -18.64 18.60
CA SER A 220 5.82 -18.99 19.60
C SER A 220 5.86 -20.45 20.07
N ASP A 221 6.54 -21.32 19.34
CA ASP A 221 6.78 -22.72 19.69
C ASP A 221 8.04 -22.90 20.58
N GLY A 222 8.74 -21.82 20.90
CA GLY A 222 9.96 -21.82 21.69
C GLY A 222 11.25 -21.96 20.88
N GLU A 223 11.15 -22.12 19.55
CA GLU A 223 12.32 -22.13 18.69
C GLU A 223 12.90 -20.73 18.48
N THR A 224 14.15 -20.70 18.04
CA THR A 224 14.86 -19.47 17.68
C THR A 224 15.40 -19.59 16.27
N LEU A 225 15.12 -18.58 15.43
CA LEU A 225 15.56 -18.55 14.04
C LEU A 225 16.52 -17.38 13.82
N ARG A 226 17.75 -17.69 13.40
CA ARG A 226 18.73 -16.67 12.96
C ARG A 226 18.69 -16.54 11.44
N VAL A 227 18.60 -15.31 10.96
CA VAL A 227 18.55 -14.95 9.54
C VAL A 227 19.35 -13.69 9.25
N ASP A 228 19.72 -13.48 7.99
CA ASP A 228 20.46 -12.29 7.55
C ASP A 228 19.54 -11.07 7.44
N ALA A 229 18.25 -11.27 7.12
CA ALA A 229 17.22 -10.25 7.06
C ALA A 229 15.80 -10.81 7.25
N VAL A 230 14.85 -9.92 7.53
CA VAL A 230 13.44 -10.22 7.72
C VAL A 230 12.60 -9.32 6.81
N ALA A 231 11.77 -9.90 5.96
CA ALA A 231 10.76 -9.20 5.17
C ALA A 231 9.38 -9.44 5.80
N VAL A 232 8.68 -8.36 6.16
CA VAL A 232 7.42 -8.44 6.89
C VAL A 232 6.25 -8.02 5.99
N GLY A 233 5.27 -8.91 5.85
CA GLY A 233 4.06 -8.75 5.06
C GLY A 233 2.81 -9.28 5.80
N ILE A 234 2.54 -8.72 6.98
CA ILE A 234 1.46 -9.17 7.89
C ILE A 234 0.17 -8.33 7.79
N GLY A 235 -0.05 -7.73 6.63
CA GLY A 235 -1.19 -6.84 6.35
C GLY A 235 -0.91 -5.37 6.66
N VAL A 236 -1.92 -4.54 6.42
CA VAL A 236 -1.84 -3.08 6.54
C VAL A 236 -2.96 -2.53 7.44
N THR A 237 -2.84 -1.24 7.76
CA THR A 237 -3.83 -0.41 8.44
C THR A 237 -4.10 0.83 7.57
N PRO A 238 -5.35 1.19 7.26
CA PRO A 238 -5.65 2.38 6.45
C PRO A 238 -5.22 3.66 7.18
N ASN A 239 -4.70 4.64 6.44
CA ASN A 239 -4.15 5.89 6.99
C ASN A 239 -5.25 6.94 7.24
N THR A 240 -6.10 6.70 8.23
CA THR A 240 -7.32 7.49 8.49
C THR A 240 -7.14 8.69 9.40
N GLU A 241 -5.95 8.89 9.97
CA GLU A 241 -5.69 9.87 11.03
C GLU A 241 -6.08 11.29 10.59
N LEU A 242 -5.73 11.67 9.36
CA LEU A 242 -6.08 12.99 8.81
C LEU A 242 -7.59 13.19 8.68
N ALA A 243 -8.32 12.15 8.26
CA ALA A 243 -9.77 12.19 8.09
C ALA A 243 -10.49 12.26 9.44
N GLU A 244 -10.03 11.48 10.42
CA GLU A 244 -10.56 11.48 11.79
C GLU A 244 -10.36 12.84 12.46
N GLN A 245 -9.15 13.42 12.35
CA GLN A 245 -8.84 14.75 12.88
C GLN A 245 -9.70 15.84 12.23
N ALA A 246 -10.00 15.71 10.94
CA ALA A 246 -10.91 16.59 10.22
C ALA A 246 -12.40 16.34 10.54
N GLY A 247 -12.74 15.34 11.37
CA GLY A 247 -14.12 15.00 11.71
C GLY A 247 -14.91 14.41 10.55
N LEU A 248 -14.24 13.75 9.61
CA LEU A 248 -14.90 12.94 8.58
C LEU A 248 -15.37 11.61 9.17
N LYS A 249 -16.40 11.01 8.57
CA LYS A 249 -16.86 9.68 8.98
C LYS A 249 -15.83 8.62 8.59
N VAL A 250 -15.38 7.86 9.58
CA VAL A 250 -14.38 6.80 9.41
C VAL A 250 -14.89 5.52 10.09
N ASP A 251 -14.69 4.38 9.40
CA ASP A 251 -14.98 3.04 9.89
C ASP A 251 -14.10 2.06 9.11
N ASN A 252 -12.93 1.66 9.65
CA ASN A 252 -11.92 0.88 8.92
C ASN A 252 -11.67 1.46 7.50
N GLY A 253 -11.36 2.75 7.43
CA GLY A 253 -11.27 3.53 6.19
C GLY A 253 -12.24 4.73 6.17
N VAL A 254 -12.00 5.69 5.27
CA VAL A 254 -12.90 6.84 5.09
C VAL A 254 -14.19 6.36 4.45
N VAL A 255 -15.30 6.60 5.13
CA VAL A 255 -16.63 6.18 4.68
C VAL A 255 -17.07 7.11 3.55
N VAL A 256 -17.27 6.53 2.36
CA VAL A 256 -17.72 7.26 1.18
C VAL A 256 -19.09 6.82 0.67
N ASP A 257 -19.76 7.70 -0.06
CA ASP A 257 -20.97 7.41 -0.82
C ASP A 257 -20.66 6.67 -2.14
N ASP A 258 -21.68 6.48 -2.97
CA ASP A 258 -21.56 5.85 -4.28
C ASP A 258 -20.86 6.75 -5.33
N ARG A 259 -20.44 7.97 -4.98
CA ARG A 259 -19.61 8.86 -5.80
C ARG A 259 -18.18 8.95 -5.27
N LEU A 260 -17.83 8.07 -4.32
CA LEU A 260 -16.59 8.11 -3.54
C LEU A 260 -16.39 9.40 -2.72
N ARG A 261 -17.48 10.15 -2.46
CA ARG A 261 -17.47 11.37 -1.66
C ARG A 261 -17.57 11.03 -0.18
N SER A 262 -16.80 11.71 0.65
CA SER A 262 -16.83 11.53 2.10
C SER A 262 -18.08 12.17 2.73
N SER A 263 -18.12 12.27 4.06
CA SER A 263 -19.13 13.04 4.77
C SER A 263 -19.05 14.57 4.56
N ASP A 264 -18.03 15.05 3.83
CA ASP A 264 -17.89 16.42 3.39
C ASP A 264 -18.10 16.52 1.87
N ALA A 265 -18.82 17.55 1.42
CA ALA A 265 -19.23 17.68 0.03
C ALA A 265 -18.07 17.96 -0.94
N ASP A 266 -16.95 18.50 -0.43
CA ASP A 266 -15.79 18.87 -1.23
C ASP A 266 -14.58 17.95 -1.00
N ILE A 267 -14.77 16.82 -0.29
CA ILE A 267 -13.72 15.83 0.00
C ILE A 267 -14.12 14.43 -0.43
N TRP A 268 -13.28 13.80 -1.24
CA TRP A 268 -13.39 12.42 -1.70
C TRP A 268 -12.32 11.53 -1.06
N ALA A 269 -12.49 10.21 -1.14
CA ALA A 269 -11.44 9.25 -0.79
C ALA A 269 -11.37 8.09 -1.80
N ALA A 270 -10.16 7.64 -2.14
CA ALA A 270 -9.95 6.58 -3.13
C ALA A 270 -8.77 5.65 -2.79
N GLY A 271 -8.83 4.41 -3.26
CA GLY A 271 -7.83 3.37 -3.03
C GLY A 271 -7.93 2.74 -1.64
N ASP A 272 -6.81 2.23 -1.11
CA ASP A 272 -6.78 1.40 0.10
C ASP A 272 -7.41 2.05 1.35
N ILE A 273 -7.59 3.38 1.37
CA ILE A 273 -8.24 4.11 2.47
C ILE A 273 -9.77 4.14 2.35
N ALA A 274 -10.33 3.98 1.16
CA ALA A 274 -11.75 4.16 0.92
C ALA A 274 -12.55 2.96 1.44
N ASN A 275 -13.46 3.22 2.37
CA ASN A 275 -14.52 2.30 2.73
C ASN A 275 -15.77 2.69 1.92
N PHE A 276 -16.17 1.87 0.96
CA PHE A 276 -17.30 2.12 0.05
C PHE A 276 -18.39 1.05 0.21
N HIS A 277 -19.64 1.36 -0.15
CA HIS A 277 -20.69 0.35 -0.24
C HIS A 277 -20.62 -0.33 -1.61
N ASN A 278 -20.57 -1.66 -1.61
CA ASN A 278 -20.68 -2.44 -2.84
C ASN A 278 -22.14 -2.87 -3.03
N PRO A 279 -22.82 -2.41 -4.10
CA PRO A 279 -24.25 -2.66 -4.29
C PRO A 279 -24.57 -4.13 -4.57
N ALA A 280 -23.67 -4.86 -5.24
CA ALA A 280 -23.92 -6.26 -5.60
C ALA A 280 -23.86 -7.20 -4.38
N LEU A 281 -23.08 -6.85 -3.35
CA LEU A 281 -22.93 -7.62 -2.12
C LEU A 281 -23.72 -7.04 -0.94
N ASP A 282 -24.40 -5.91 -1.16
CA ASP A 282 -25.08 -5.09 -0.14
C ASP A 282 -24.30 -4.95 1.17
N ARG A 283 -23.03 -4.58 1.06
CA ARG A 283 -22.16 -4.40 2.23
C ARG A 283 -21.08 -3.38 1.97
N ARG A 284 -20.57 -2.81 3.05
CA ARG A 284 -19.39 -1.96 3.02
C ARG A 284 -18.12 -2.78 2.94
N LEU A 285 -17.19 -2.33 2.11
CA LEU A 285 -15.91 -2.98 1.83
C LEU A 285 -14.79 -1.95 1.85
N ARG A 286 -13.58 -2.44 2.10
CA ARG A 286 -12.32 -1.78 1.79
C ARG A 286 -11.45 -2.78 1.05
N VAL A 287 -10.85 -2.36 -0.06
CA VAL A 287 -10.12 -3.25 -0.97
C VAL A 287 -8.69 -2.75 -1.10
N GLU A 288 -7.75 -3.62 -0.78
CA GLU A 288 -6.30 -3.35 -0.76
C GLU A 288 -5.64 -3.95 -2.00
N HIS A 289 -5.96 -3.43 -3.19
CA HIS A 289 -5.50 -3.99 -4.46
C HIS A 289 -5.28 -2.90 -5.51
N GLU A 290 -4.32 -3.12 -6.41
CA GLU A 290 -3.95 -2.19 -7.48
C GLU A 290 -5.16 -1.80 -8.34
N ASP A 291 -5.92 -2.78 -8.82
CA ASP A 291 -7.08 -2.53 -9.68
C ASP A 291 -8.11 -1.62 -8.99
N ALA A 292 -8.39 -1.87 -7.71
CA ALA A 292 -9.28 -1.03 -6.94
C ALA A 292 -8.71 0.39 -6.78
N ALA A 293 -7.41 0.54 -6.50
CA ALA A 293 -6.78 1.85 -6.39
C ALA A 293 -6.85 2.65 -7.70
N VAL A 294 -6.51 2.03 -8.83
CA VAL A 294 -6.57 2.68 -10.15
C VAL A 294 -8.01 2.99 -10.55
N GLY A 295 -8.93 2.03 -10.38
CA GLY A 295 -10.34 2.19 -10.70
C GLY A 295 -11.02 3.28 -9.87
N MET A 296 -10.83 3.27 -8.55
CA MET A 296 -11.35 4.31 -7.66
C MET A 296 -10.73 5.68 -7.94
N GLY A 297 -9.41 5.73 -8.17
CA GLY A 297 -8.72 6.98 -8.53
C GLY A 297 -9.31 7.59 -9.80
N LYS A 298 -9.44 6.77 -10.86
CA LYS A 298 -10.07 7.19 -12.12
C LYS A 298 -11.49 7.72 -11.90
N HIS A 299 -12.31 6.98 -11.18
CA HIS A 299 -13.69 7.36 -10.91
C HIS A 299 -13.78 8.66 -10.08
N ALA A 300 -13.04 8.76 -8.98
CA ALA A 300 -13.00 9.95 -8.14
C ALA A 300 -12.57 11.18 -8.95
N GLY A 301 -11.52 11.06 -9.77
CA GLY A 301 -11.08 12.15 -10.64
C GLY A 301 -12.18 12.63 -11.61
N ARG A 302 -12.96 11.70 -12.18
CA ARG A 302 -14.09 12.03 -13.07
C ARG A 302 -15.21 12.75 -12.34
N VAL A 303 -15.60 12.25 -11.18
CA VAL A 303 -16.67 12.85 -10.37
C VAL A 303 -16.26 14.22 -9.83
N MET A 304 -15.03 14.33 -9.35
CA MET A 304 -14.44 15.61 -8.96
C MET A 304 -14.37 16.58 -10.13
N ALA A 305 -14.27 16.15 -11.38
CA ALA A 305 -14.29 17.04 -12.54
C ALA A 305 -15.71 17.32 -13.09
N GLY A 306 -16.77 16.83 -12.42
CA GLY A 306 -18.17 17.18 -12.72
C GLY A 306 -18.98 16.09 -13.43
N ILE A 307 -18.43 14.89 -13.60
CA ILE A 307 -19.22 13.73 -14.05
C ILE A 307 -20.08 13.22 -12.88
N ASP A 308 -21.34 12.89 -13.13
CA ASP A 308 -22.22 12.26 -12.12
C ASP A 308 -22.53 10.82 -12.54
N GLU A 309 -21.70 9.90 -12.06
CA GLU A 309 -21.86 8.46 -12.25
C GLU A 309 -21.57 7.74 -10.91
N PRO A 310 -22.27 6.64 -10.59
CA PRO A 310 -21.99 5.87 -9.39
C PRO A 310 -20.77 4.95 -9.57
N TYR A 311 -20.10 4.62 -8.46
CA TYR A 311 -19.06 3.60 -8.34
C TYR A 311 -19.68 2.27 -7.94
N ASP A 312 -19.86 1.38 -8.92
CA ASP A 312 -20.47 0.05 -8.75
C ASP A 312 -19.50 -1.10 -9.09
N THR A 313 -18.19 -0.80 -9.17
CA THR A 313 -17.17 -1.77 -9.54
C THR A 313 -17.14 -2.96 -8.57
N LEU A 314 -17.19 -4.17 -9.15
CA LEU A 314 -16.91 -5.41 -8.43
C LEU A 314 -15.40 -5.61 -8.30
N PRO A 315 -14.86 -5.73 -7.08
CA PRO A 315 -13.45 -5.97 -6.89
C PRO A 315 -13.02 -7.32 -7.47
N PHE A 316 -11.86 -7.35 -8.12
CA PHE A 316 -11.12 -8.59 -8.37
C PHE A 316 -9.69 -8.46 -7.87
N PHE A 317 -8.98 -9.59 -7.80
CA PHE A 317 -7.63 -9.67 -7.25
C PHE A 317 -6.76 -10.57 -8.13
N TYR A 318 -5.46 -10.26 -8.21
CA TYR A 318 -4.42 -11.17 -8.73
C TYR A 318 -3.17 -11.10 -7.86
N SER A 319 -2.36 -12.15 -7.94
CA SER A 319 -1.07 -12.29 -7.25
C SER A 319 -0.15 -13.12 -8.11
#